data_AF-A0A9P8C9F5-F1
#
_entry.id   AF-A0A9P8C9F5-F1
#
_cell.length_a   1.000
_cell.length_b   1.000
_cell.length_c   1.000
_cell.angle_alpha   90.00
_cell.angle_beta   90.00
_cell.angle_gamma   90.00
#
_symmetry.space_group_name_H-M   'P 1'
#
loop_
_entity.id
_entity.type
_entity.pdbx_description
1 polymer ?
#
loop_
_entity_poly.entity_id
_entity_poly.type
_entity_poly.pdbx_seq_one_letter_code
_entity_poly.pdbx_strand_id
1 'polypeptide(L)'
;MTRRLEEKGSEVRYEKPVEGGRKRPDDVDVKWEVTFLSLPDGASYQRGTLPFFCHDVTPRELRVPCADANVVHPSGAQGVKSLTIYVTEDLVQELRKAYSAVTGVEEKSEGAFEVPSLYGDGTTTIYVKVPKDEGVTRGGLVLGELVLWGEGVGERKTLDVGNEGVGAIYLESR
;
A
#
# COMPACT_ATOMS: atom_id res chain seq x y z
N MET A 1 -4.48 -0.16 -15.94
CA MET A 1 -4.77 -1.16 -14.89
C MET A 1 -5.70 -2.25 -15.38
N THR A 2 -6.96 -1.95 -15.76
CA THR A 2 -7.96 -2.95 -16.18
C THR A 2 -7.45 -3.96 -17.21
N ARG A 3 -6.83 -3.47 -18.29
CA ARG A 3 -6.19 -4.32 -19.30
C ARG A 3 -5.15 -5.30 -18.72
N ARG A 4 -4.31 -4.84 -17.79
CA ARG A 4 -3.29 -5.72 -17.16
C ARG A 4 -3.93 -6.78 -16.26
N LEU A 5 -5.04 -6.46 -15.60
CA LEU A 5 -5.79 -7.44 -14.79
C LEU A 5 -6.36 -8.55 -15.68
N GLU A 6 -6.90 -8.19 -16.84
CA GLU A 6 -7.38 -9.14 -17.84
C GLU A 6 -6.24 -9.98 -18.42
N GLU A 7 -5.11 -9.37 -18.80
CA GLU A 7 -3.92 -10.06 -19.33
C GLU A 7 -3.31 -11.03 -18.31
N LYS A 8 -3.38 -10.71 -17.02
CA LYS A 8 -2.93 -11.60 -15.92
C LYS A 8 -3.96 -12.67 -15.55
N GLY A 9 -5.14 -12.67 -16.17
CA GLY A 9 -6.22 -13.60 -15.84
C GLY A 9 -6.70 -13.46 -14.39
N SER A 10 -6.61 -12.26 -13.83
CA SER A 10 -7.13 -11.96 -12.49
C SER A 10 -8.64 -11.74 -12.57
N GLU A 11 -9.35 -12.19 -11.54
CA GLU A 11 -10.78 -11.99 -11.34
C GLU A 11 -11.09 -10.63 -10.70
N VAL A 12 -10.08 -9.94 -10.19
CA VAL A 12 -10.23 -8.62 -9.55
C VAL A 12 -10.68 -7.57 -10.55
N ARG A 13 -11.64 -6.75 -10.14
CA ARG A 13 -12.13 -5.60 -10.91
C ARG A 13 -12.12 -4.34 -10.04
N TYR A 14 -12.06 -3.19 -10.69
CA TYR A 14 -12.17 -1.88 -10.04
C TYR A 14 -13.42 -1.17 -10.54
N GLU A 15 -14.08 -0.45 -9.64
CA GLU A 15 -15.23 0.39 -9.95
C GLU A 15 -14.81 1.62 -10.76
N LYS A 16 -15.79 2.39 -11.26
CA LYS A 16 -15.50 3.70 -11.84
C LYS A 16 -15.00 4.66 -10.75
N PRO A 17 -14.13 5.64 -11.09
CA PRO A 17 -13.74 6.68 -10.15
C PRO A 17 -14.97 7.42 -9.59
N VAL A 18 -14.95 7.68 -8.28
CA VAL A 18 -15.99 8.42 -7.56
C VAL A 18 -15.41 9.75 -7.10
N GLU A 19 -16.07 10.85 -7.46
CA GLU A 19 -15.64 12.20 -7.07
C GLU A 19 -15.70 12.40 -5.55
N GLY A 20 -14.71 13.11 -5.03
CA GLY A 20 -14.61 13.57 -3.65
C GLY A 20 -13.97 14.95 -3.58
N GLY A 21 -14.19 15.63 -2.47
CA GLY A 21 -13.63 16.95 -2.29
C GLY A 21 -13.83 17.49 -0.88
N ARG A 22 -13.03 18.50 -0.55
CA ARG A 22 -13.23 19.32 0.65
C ARG A 22 -12.75 20.74 0.39
N LYS A 23 -13.27 21.67 1.18
CA LYS A 23 -12.82 23.05 1.21
C LYS A 23 -11.83 23.24 2.36
N ARG A 24 -10.71 23.92 2.11
CA ARG A 24 -9.72 24.27 3.14
C ARG A 24 -10.20 25.50 3.94
N PRO A 25 -9.60 25.77 5.13
CA PRO A 25 -9.91 26.98 5.90
C PRO A 25 -9.64 28.30 5.15
N ASP A 26 -8.77 28.29 4.14
CA ASP A 26 -8.47 29.42 3.25
C ASP A 26 -9.34 29.45 1.98
N ASP A 27 -10.49 28.78 2.01
CA ASP A 27 -11.52 28.72 0.95
C ASP A 27 -11.09 28.01 -0.36
N VAL A 28 -9.86 27.51 -0.44
CA VAL A 28 -9.35 26.73 -1.58
C VAL A 28 -10.04 25.37 -1.66
N ASP A 29 -10.59 25.05 -2.83
CA ASP A 29 -11.18 23.74 -3.12
C ASP A 29 -10.11 22.69 -3.39
N VAL A 30 -10.23 21.54 -2.73
CA VAL A 30 -9.42 20.34 -2.96
C VAL A 30 -10.34 19.26 -3.51
N LYS A 31 -10.04 18.74 -4.70
CA LYS A 31 -10.85 17.72 -5.39
C LYS A 31 -10.00 16.51 -5.75
N TRP A 32 -10.60 15.34 -5.65
CA TRP A 32 -10.00 14.07 -6.04
C TRP A 32 -11.08 13.13 -6.57
N GLU A 33 -10.65 12.06 -7.23
CA GLU A 33 -11.50 10.90 -7.48
C GLU A 33 -10.89 9.68 -6.78
N VAL A 34 -11.73 8.80 -6.27
CA VAL A 34 -11.30 7.53 -5.66
C VAL A 34 -11.81 6.35 -6.47
N THR A 35 -10.91 5.43 -6.80
CA THR A 35 -11.24 4.17 -7.48
C THR A 35 -10.99 3.03 -6.51
N PHE A 36 -12.06 2.35 -6.11
CA PHE A 36 -12.00 1.19 -5.25
C PHE A 36 -12.11 -0.11 -6.06
N LEU A 37 -11.75 -1.22 -5.42
CA LEU A 37 -12.09 -2.55 -5.91
C LEU A 37 -13.61 -2.68 -6.00
N SER A 38 -14.07 -3.39 -7.03
CA SER A 38 -15.42 -3.90 -7.12
C SER A 38 -15.55 -5.11 -6.21
N LEU A 39 -16.58 -5.13 -5.36
CA LEU A 39 -16.86 -6.23 -4.44
C LEU A 39 -18.24 -6.81 -4.76
N PRO A 40 -18.36 -7.69 -5.76
CA PRO A 40 -19.62 -8.36 -6.05
C PRO A 40 -20.04 -9.27 -4.88
N ASP A 41 -21.33 -9.59 -4.81
CA ASP A 41 -21.86 -10.52 -3.80
C ASP A 41 -21.11 -11.86 -3.87
N GLY A 42 -20.60 -12.32 -2.72
CA GLY A 42 -19.81 -13.54 -2.63
C GLY A 42 -18.34 -13.40 -3.03
N ALA A 43 -17.81 -12.18 -3.20
CA ALA A 43 -16.38 -11.96 -3.40
C ALA A 43 -15.56 -12.59 -2.27
N SER A 44 -14.50 -13.31 -2.63
CA SER A 44 -13.58 -13.95 -1.69
C SER A 44 -12.59 -12.97 -1.03
N TYR A 45 -12.63 -11.69 -1.43
CA TYR A 45 -11.78 -10.62 -0.93
C TYR A 45 -12.61 -9.41 -0.48
N GLN A 46 -11.99 -8.48 0.26
CA GLN A 46 -12.65 -7.32 0.85
C GLN A 46 -11.89 -6.02 0.56
N ARG A 47 -12.44 -4.88 1.00
CA ARG A 47 -11.70 -3.60 0.93
C ARG A 47 -10.43 -3.72 1.77
N GLY A 48 -9.33 -3.21 1.24
CA GLY A 48 -8.00 -3.29 1.87
C GLY A 48 -7.15 -4.48 1.41
N THR A 49 -7.72 -5.49 0.75
CA THR A 49 -6.95 -6.63 0.21
C THR A 49 -6.02 -6.22 -0.94
N LEU A 50 -6.46 -5.27 -1.77
CA LEU A 50 -5.63 -4.59 -2.76
C LEU A 50 -5.69 -3.07 -2.56
N PRO A 51 -4.73 -2.32 -3.12
CA PRO A 51 -4.74 -0.86 -3.11
C PRO A 51 -6.01 -0.30 -3.75
N PHE A 52 -6.50 0.82 -3.22
CA PHE A 52 -7.38 1.73 -3.95
C PHE A 52 -6.55 2.88 -4.50
N PHE A 53 -7.10 3.59 -5.49
CA PHE A 53 -6.41 4.72 -6.13
C PHE A 53 -7.10 6.03 -5.78
N CYS A 54 -6.30 7.04 -5.44
CA CYS A 54 -6.73 8.41 -5.27
C CYS A 54 -6.14 9.25 -6.40
N HIS A 55 -6.98 9.75 -7.29
CA HIS A 55 -6.61 10.59 -8.42
C HIS A 55 -6.74 12.04 -8.02
N ASP A 56 -5.64 12.77 -8.02
CA ASP A 56 -5.63 14.20 -7.73
C ASP A 56 -6.27 14.96 -8.91
N VAL A 57 -7.43 15.60 -8.68
CA VAL A 57 -8.12 16.44 -9.69
C VAL A 57 -7.61 17.88 -9.60
N THR A 58 -7.44 18.38 -8.38
CA THR A 58 -6.68 19.61 -8.10
C THR A 58 -5.20 19.28 -7.84
N PRO A 59 -4.27 20.25 -7.98
CA PRO A 59 -2.84 20.00 -7.71
C PRO A 59 -2.58 19.31 -6.38
N ARG A 60 -1.69 18.32 -6.39
CA ARG A 60 -1.45 17.40 -5.27
C ARG A 60 -1.05 18.13 -3.99
N GLU A 61 -0.23 19.16 -4.11
CA GLU A 61 0.26 20.01 -3.02
C GLU A 61 -0.88 20.70 -2.24
N LEU A 62 -2.07 20.85 -2.84
CA LEU A 62 -3.24 21.38 -2.14
C LEU A 62 -3.86 20.33 -1.20
N ARG A 63 -3.77 19.04 -1.55
CA ARG A 63 -4.27 17.91 -0.74
C ARG A 63 -3.22 17.40 0.24
N VAL A 64 -1.96 17.33 -0.19
CA VAL A 64 -0.80 16.81 0.54
C VAL A 64 0.29 17.89 0.56
N PRO A 65 0.25 18.82 1.53
CA PRO A 65 1.24 19.88 1.64
C PRO A 65 2.65 19.31 1.85
N CYS A 66 3.63 19.80 1.08
CA CYS A 66 5.00 19.28 1.08
C CYS A 66 6.04 20.24 1.67
N ALA A 67 5.62 21.31 2.36
CA ALA A 67 6.55 22.19 3.07
C ALA A 67 7.25 21.43 4.22
N ASP A 68 8.48 21.81 4.56
CA ASP A 68 9.32 21.14 5.58
C ASP A 68 8.57 20.84 6.89
N ALA A 69 7.75 21.78 7.36
CA ALA A 69 6.93 21.62 8.57
C ALA A 69 5.94 20.44 8.51
N ASN A 70 5.59 19.93 7.32
CA ASN A 70 4.67 18.83 7.10
C ASN A 70 5.36 17.50 6.78
N VAL A 71 6.66 17.53 6.44
CA VAL A 71 7.42 16.35 5.97
C VAL A 71 8.56 15.96 6.91
N VAL A 72 8.85 16.79 7.93
CA VAL A 72 9.81 16.48 8.99
C VAL A 72 9.09 15.96 10.23
N HIS A 73 9.44 14.75 10.66
CA HIS A 73 8.88 14.13 11.87
C HIS A 73 10.01 13.61 12.78
N PRO A 74 9.89 13.71 14.12
CA PRO A 74 10.92 13.25 15.06
C PRO A 74 11.31 11.76 14.96
N SER A 75 10.49 10.93 14.31
CA SER A 75 10.83 9.53 14.07
C SER A 75 12.02 9.37 13.12
N GLY A 76 12.25 10.35 12.23
CA GLY A 76 13.26 10.29 11.16
C GLY A 76 12.86 9.43 9.96
N ALA A 77 11.60 8.96 9.89
CA ALA A 77 11.12 8.21 8.75
C ALA A 77 10.98 9.11 7.50
N GLN A 78 11.55 8.68 6.38
CA GLN A 78 11.54 9.39 5.10
C GLN A 78 10.71 8.67 4.03
N GLY A 79 10.47 7.37 4.17
CA GLY A 79 9.61 6.64 3.25
C GLY A 79 9.34 5.20 3.67
N VAL A 80 8.57 4.50 2.84
CA VAL A 80 8.28 3.07 3.01
C VAL A 80 9.34 2.26 2.26
N LYS A 81 10.07 1.42 2.99
CA LYS A 81 11.05 0.49 2.41
C LYS A 81 10.38 -0.79 1.95
N SER A 82 9.53 -1.36 2.80
CA SER A 82 8.75 -2.54 2.44
C SER A 82 7.44 -2.63 3.21
N LEU A 83 6.51 -3.38 2.62
CA LEU A 83 5.23 -3.70 3.21
C LEU A 83 4.93 -5.19 2.98
N THR A 84 4.70 -5.93 4.06
CA THR A 84 4.25 -7.32 3.96
C THR A 84 2.74 -7.40 4.18
N ILE A 85 2.08 -8.09 3.27
CA ILE A 85 0.64 -8.31 3.26
C ILE A 85 0.45 -9.81 3.33
N TYR A 86 -0.10 -10.27 4.44
CA TYR A 86 -0.44 -11.67 4.65
C TYR A 86 -1.87 -11.93 4.20
N VAL A 87 -2.03 -12.98 3.40
CA VAL A 87 -3.29 -13.42 2.82
C VAL A 87 -3.43 -14.93 3.00
N THR A 88 -4.64 -15.46 2.96
CA THR A 88 -4.86 -16.89 3.06
C THR A 88 -4.30 -17.66 1.85
N GLU A 89 -4.03 -18.95 2.05
CA GLU A 89 -3.48 -19.84 1.01
C GLU A 89 -4.35 -19.89 -0.25
N ASP A 90 -5.67 -19.87 -0.10
CA ASP A 90 -6.63 -19.88 -1.21
C ASP A 90 -6.64 -18.58 -2.02
N LEU A 91 -6.20 -17.46 -1.43
CA LEU A 91 -6.19 -16.14 -2.07
C LEU A 91 -4.83 -15.73 -2.63
N VAL A 92 -3.72 -16.30 -2.15
CA VAL A 92 -2.38 -15.76 -2.42
C VAL A 92 -2.03 -15.70 -3.90
N GLN A 93 -2.41 -16.72 -4.68
CA GLN A 93 -2.10 -16.78 -6.10
C GLN A 93 -2.91 -15.75 -6.91
N GLU A 94 -4.19 -15.60 -6.59
CA GLU A 94 -5.03 -14.61 -7.24
C GLU A 94 -4.57 -13.18 -6.92
N LEU A 95 -4.24 -12.93 -5.65
CA LEU A 95 -3.75 -11.61 -5.25
C LEU A 95 -2.38 -11.31 -5.84
N ARG A 96 -1.47 -12.27 -5.99
CA ARG A 96 -0.19 -12.03 -6.67
C ARG A 96 -0.37 -11.60 -8.13
N LYS A 97 -1.28 -12.25 -8.87
CA LYS A 97 -1.65 -11.80 -10.24
C LYS A 97 -2.21 -10.38 -10.22
N ALA A 98 -3.11 -10.10 -9.28
CA ALA A 98 -3.72 -8.78 -9.15
C ALA A 98 -2.69 -7.71 -8.77
N TYR A 99 -1.79 -7.96 -7.81
CA TYR A 99 -0.71 -7.04 -7.43
C TYR A 99 0.22 -6.77 -8.59
N SER A 100 0.61 -7.78 -9.38
CA SER A 100 1.39 -7.58 -10.60
C SER A 100 0.69 -6.63 -11.57
N ALA A 101 -0.62 -6.84 -11.81
CA ALA A 101 -1.40 -6.00 -12.71
C ALA A 101 -1.64 -4.57 -12.18
N VAL A 102 -1.85 -4.42 -10.88
CA VAL A 102 -2.12 -3.14 -10.20
C VAL A 102 -0.85 -2.30 -10.16
N THR A 103 0.27 -2.87 -9.70
CA THR A 103 1.56 -2.19 -9.61
C THR A 103 2.22 -2.00 -10.98
N GLY A 104 1.97 -2.93 -11.92
CA GLY A 104 2.62 -2.92 -13.23
C GLY A 104 4.00 -3.55 -13.25
N VAL A 105 4.39 -4.25 -12.18
CA VAL A 105 5.67 -4.96 -12.10
C VAL A 105 5.42 -6.46 -12.00
N GLU A 106 6.40 -7.25 -12.42
CA GLU A 106 6.36 -8.69 -12.26
C GLU A 106 6.77 -9.10 -10.84
N GLU A 107 6.23 -10.23 -10.38
CA GLU A 107 6.72 -10.87 -9.16
C GLU A 107 8.16 -11.32 -9.39
N LYS A 108 9.08 -10.92 -8.49
CA LYS A 108 10.47 -11.38 -8.55
C LYS A 108 10.65 -12.74 -7.88
N SER A 109 10.21 -12.86 -6.63
CA SER A 109 10.30 -14.09 -5.85
C SER A 109 9.37 -14.03 -4.63
N GLU A 110 8.75 -15.16 -4.30
CA GLU A 110 7.94 -15.34 -3.08
C GLU A 110 6.93 -14.20 -2.79
N GLY A 111 6.27 -13.69 -3.83
CA GLY A 111 5.29 -12.62 -3.74
C GLY A 111 5.89 -11.22 -3.60
N ALA A 112 7.17 -11.03 -3.90
CA ALA A 112 7.84 -9.74 -3.87
C ALA A 112 7.60 -8.93 -5.16
N PHE A 113 7.06 -7.72 -5.00
CA PHE A 113 6.85 -6.72 -6.04
C PHE A 113 7.67 -5.49 -5.73
N GLU A 114 8.72 -5.26 -6.51
CA GLU A 114 9.57 -4.08 -6.37
C GLU A 114 9.00 -2.91 -7.18
N VAL A 115 8.46 -1.92 -6.47
CA VAL A 115 7.81 -0.75 -7.06
C VAL A 115 8.78 0.45 -6.98
N PRO A 116 9.14 1.07 -8.10
CA PRO A 116 10.01 2.24 -8.07
C PRO A 116 9.30 3.43 -7.41
N SER A 117 10.07 4.28 -6.72
CA SER A 117 9.54 5.55 -6.23
C SER A 117 9.07 6.40 -7.41
N LEU A 118 7.90 7.02 -7.26
CA LEU A 118 7.41 8.03 -8.22
C LEU A 118 8.16 9.36 -8.08
N TYR A 119 8.79 9.60 -6.92
CA TYR A 119 9.47 10.83 -6.58
C TYR A 119 10.85 10.50 -6.01
N GLY A 120 11.89 10.73 -6.80
CA GLY A 120 13.28 10.49 -6.42
C GLY A 120 13.75 9.06 -6.65
N ASP A 121 14.96 8.77 -6.16
CA ASP A 121 15.57 7.46 -6.30
C ASP A 121 15.05 6.51 -5.22
N GLY A 122 14.77 5.26 -5.57
CA GLY A 122 14.47 4.20 -4.61
C GLY A 122 13.42 3.22 -5.07
N THR A 123 13.30 2.14 -4.30
CA THR A 123 12.37 1.04 -4.54
C THR A 123 11.70 0.69 -3.23
N THR A 124 10.38 0.52 -3.26
CA THR A 124 9.61 -0.07 -2.17
C THR A 124 9.25 -1.49 -2.56
N THR A 125 9.44 -2.45 -1.65
CA THR A 125 9.03 -3.84 -1.90
C THR A 125 7.71 -4.14 -1.22
N ILE A 126 6.72 -4.55 -1.99
CA ILE A 126 5.46 -5.09 -1.48
C ILE A 126 5.55 -6.61 -1.50
N TYR A 127 5.30 -7.27 -0.37
CA TYR A 127 5.25 -8.72 -0.27
C TYR A 127 3.80 -9.19 -0.10
N VAL A 128 3.37 -10.14 -0.92
CA VAL A 128 2.07 -10.82 -0.79
C VAL A 128 2.31 -12.29 -0.48
N LYS A 129 2.11 -12.67 0.78
CA LYS A 129 2.56 -13.96 1.34
C LYS A 129 1.47 -14.64 2.15
N VAL A 130 1.63 -15.94 2.34
CA VAL A 130 0.88 -16.70 3.35
C VAL A 130 1.65 -16.59 4.68
N PRO A 131 0.99 -16.31 5.82
CA PRO A 131 1.67 -16.26 7.11
C PRO A 131 2.18 -17.65 7.50
N LYS A 132 3.36 -17.71 8.13
CA LYS A 132 3.94 -18.97 8.62
C LYS A 132 3.32 -19.46 9.93
N ASP A 133 2.82 -18.53 10.74
CA ASP A 133 2.21 -18.80 12.03
C ASP A 133 0.69 -18.62 11.94
N GLU A 134 -0.07 -19.59 12.44
CA GLU A 134 -1.53 -19.51 12.57
C GLU A 134 -1.87 -18.49 13.66
N GLY A 135 -2.26 -17.26 13.30
CA GLY A 135 -2.40 -16.23 14.34
C GLY A 135 -3.42 -15.12 14.14
N VAL A 136 -3.71 -14.66 12.92
CA VAL A 136 -4.60 -13.50 12.79
C VAL A 136 -5.44 -13.63 11.52
N THR A 137 -6.76 -13.61 11.66
CA THR A 137 -7.70 -13.58 10.53
C THR A 137 -8.72 -12.47 10.76
N ARG A 138 -8.37 -11.23 10.39
CA ARG A 138 -9.40 -10.23 10.05
C ARG A 138 -9.89 -10.51 8.63
N GLY A 139 -10.76 -11.51 8.47
CA GLY A 139 -11.33 -11.87 7.18
C GLY A 139 -10.27 -12.23 6.12
N GLY A 140 -9.24 -12.97 6.52
CA GLY A 140 -8.22 -13.52 5.62
C GLY A 140 -7.10 -12.56 5.16
N LEU A 141 -7.08 -11.32 5.64
CA LEU A 141 -6.02 -10.34 5.36
C LEU A 141 -5.40 -9.84 6.67
N VAL A 142 -4.07 -9.79 6.73
CA VAL A 142 -3.34 -9.19 7.83
C VAL A 142 -2.22 -8.31 7.29
N LEU A 143 -2.15 -7.07 7.75
CA LEU A 143 -0.96 -6.27 7.56
C LEU A 143 0.16 -6.90 8.39
N GLY A 144 1.17 -7.41 7.70
CA GLY A 144 2.34 -7.97 8.34
C GLY A 144 3.28 -6.86 8.77
N GLU A 145 4.53 -6.95 8.34
CA GLU A 145 5.56 -5.99 8.67
C GLU A 145 5.47 -4.73 7.79
N LEU A 146 5.53 -3.55 8.42
CA LEU A 146 5.78 -2.28 7.73
C LEU A 146 7.20 -1.82 8.08
N VAL A 147 8.07 -1.75 7.07
CA VAL A 147 9.42 -1.22 7.23
C VAL A 147 9.49 0.16 6.61
N LEU A 148 9.76 1.16 7.44
CA LEU A 148 10.10 2.51 7.02
C LEU A 148 11.62 2.62 6.90
N TRP A 149 12.09 3.52 6.04
CA TRP A 149 13.50 3.89 5.99
C TRP A 149 13.72 5.35 6.38
N GLY A 150 14.92 5.64 6.88
CA GLY A 150 15.39 6.99 7.16
C GLY A 150 16.91 7.06 7.13
N GLU A 151 17.45 8.19 6.68
CA GLU A 151 18.88 8.48 6.72
C GLU A 151 19.40 8.57 8.16
N GLY A 152 20.65 8.09 8.36
CA GLY A 152 21.30 8.11 9.66
C GLY A 152 20.71 7.15 10.70
N VAL A 153 19.76 6.29 10.31
CA VAL A 153 19.25 5.22 11.16
C VAL A 153 20.33 4.13 11.22
N GLY A 154 20.97 3.96 12.38
CA GLY A 154 21.97 2.91 12.58
C GLY A 154 21.33 1.51 12.57
N GLU A 155 21.23 0.88 13.74
CA GLU A 155 20.54 -0.40 13.87
C GLU A 155 19.03 -0.24 13.71
N ARG A 156 18.38 -1.28 13.18
CA ARG A 156 16.92 -1.35 13.04
C ARG A 156 16.25 -1.17 14.41
N LYS A 157 15.23 -0.31 14.47
CA LYS A 157 14.44 -0.07 15.68
C LYS A 157 12.95 -0.26 15.43
N THR A 158 12.24 -0.75 16.44
CA THR A 158 10.77 -0.85 16.44
C THR A 158 10.18 0.52 16.78
N LEU A 159 9.17 0.96 16.01
CA LEU A 159 8.48 2.23 16.21
C LEU A 159 7.16 2.07 16.98
N ASP A 160 6.53 0.89 16.92
CA ASP A 160 5.31 0.59 17.67
C ASP A 160 5.64 -0.12 18.98
N VAL A 161 5.53 0.62 20.08
CA VAL A 161 5.80 0.10 21.42
C VAL A 161 4.75 -0.95 21.78
N GLY A 162 5.17 -2.21 21.94
CA GLY A 162 4.34 -3.29 22.51
C GLY A 162 3.82 -4.34 21.53
N ASN A 163 4.18 -4.28 20.25
CA ASN A 163 3.77 -5.28 19.25
C ASN A 163 5.01 -5.86 18.54
N GLU A 164 5.58 -6.93 19.10
CA GLU A 164 6.61 -7.71 18.41
C GLU A 164 5.90 -8.78 17.56
N GLY A 165 6.13 -8.77 16.24
CA GLY A 165 5.58 -9.78 15.32
C GLY A 165 4.71 -9.21 14.20
N VAL A 166 3.61 -9.91 13.89
CA VAL A 166 2.69 -9.52 12.80
C VAL A 166 2.06 -8.16 13.10
N GLY A 167 2.19 -7.21 12.17
CA GLY A 167 1.72 -5.83 12.34
C GLY A 167 2.77 -4.87 12.89
N ALA A 168 4.00 -5.33 13.18
CA ALA A 168 5.07 -4.49 13.70
C ALA A 168 5.56 -3.45 12.67
N ILE A 169 5.97 -2.29 13.20
CA ILE A 169 6.46 -1.16 12.42
C ILE A 169 7.93 -0.93 12.75
N TYR A 170 8.79 -0.98 11.75
CA TYR A 170 10.23 -0.82 11.93
C TYR A 170 10.76 0.42 11.20
N LEU A 171 11.87 0.95 11.71
CA LEU A 171 12.69 1.94 11.02
C LEU A 171 14.11 1.42 10.90
N GLU A 172 14.65 1.44 9.69
CA GLU A 172 16.02 1.04 9.39
C GLU A 172 16.70 1.96 8.35
N SER A 173 18.00 1.78 8.16
CA SER A 173 18.73 2.37 7.05
C SER A 173 18.18 1.88 5.71
N ARG A 174 18.41 2.69 4.67
CA ARG A 174 18.01 2.38 3.29
C ARG A 174 18.59 1.06 2.79
#